data_AF-A0A1I3Y263-F1
#
_entry.id   AF-A0A1I3Y263-F1
#
_cell.length_a   1.000
_cell.length_b   1.000
_cell.length_c   1.000
_cell.angle_alpha   90.00
_cell.angle_beta   90.00
_cell.angle_gamma   90.00
#
_symmetry.space_group_name_H-M   'P 1'
#
loop_
_entity.id
_entity.type
_entity.pdbx_description
1 polymer ?
#
loop_
_entity_poly.entity_id
_entity_poly.type
_entity_poly.pdbx_seq_one_letter_code
_entity_poly.pdbx_strand_id
1 'polypeptide(L)' 'MNNQVNTIKPVTKISIPATLLAIKAGETVMISSKIIKTSSLRAAVSRLERAKKAQFIVTEQGFVDEVQVTRLK' A
#
# COMPACT_ATOMS: atom_id res chain seq x y z
N MET A 1 30.14 5.38 32.61
CA MET A 1 29.69 4.91 31.28
C MET A 1 28.36 5.59 30.97
N ASN A 2 28.33 6.53 30.03
CA ASN A 2 27.12 7.28 29.66
C ASN A 2 26.41 6.53 28.52
N ASN A 3 25.41 5.73 28.85
CA ASN A 3 24.53 5.12 27.84
C ASN A 3 23.46 6.15 27.47
N GLN A 4 23.77 7.05 26.55
CA GLN A 4 22.73 7.83 25.87
C GLN A 4 21.91 6.87 25.01
N VAL A 5 20.73 6.51 25.52
CA VAL A 5 19.73 5.73 24.80
C VAL A 5 19.21 6.62 23.68
N ASN A 6 19.75 6.45 22.48
CA ASN A 6 19.25 7.11 21.28
C ASN A 6 17.77 6.72 21.11
N THR A 7 16.87 7.63 21.48
CA THR A 7 15.43 7.41 21.34
C THR A 7 15.12 7.57 19.85
N ILE A 8 15.02 6.44 19.14
CA ILE A 8 14.71 6.42 17.72
C ILE A 8 13.29 6.98 17.57
N LYS A 9 13.13 8.08 16.83
CA LYS A 9 11.79 8.59 16.51
C LYS A 9 11.03 7.51 15.73
N PRO A 10 9.77 7.19 16.09
CA PRO A 10 8.98 6.25 15.31
C PRO A 10 8.88 6.76 13.88
N VAL A 11 9.44 6.01 12.93
CA VAL A 11 9.14 6.23 11.51
C VAL A 11 7.70 5.77 11.34
N THR A 12 6.76 6.70 11.16
CA THR A 12 5.36 6.40 10.81
C THR A 12 5.33 5.78 9.43
N LYS A 13 5.62 4.48 9.37
CA LYS A 13 5.60 3.69 8.15
C LYS A 13 4.14 3.43 7.79
N ILE A 14 3.71 3.92 6.62
CA ILE A 14 2.41 3.59 6.06
C ILE A 14 2.37 2.07 5.84
N SER A 15 1.39 1.40 6.46
CA SER A 15 1.17 -0.02 6.26
C SER A 15 0.40 -0.25 4.96
N ILE A 16 1.11 -0.56 3.88
CA ILE A 16 0.52 -0.77 2.55
C ILE A 16 -0.64 -1.79 2.58
N PRO A 17 -0.53 -2.97 3.24
CA PRO A 17 -1.64 -3.92 3.29
C PRO A 17 -2.87 -3.38 4.03
N ALA A 18 -2.66 -2.61 5.11
CA ALA A 18 -3.76 -2.00 5.84
C ALA A 18 -4.45 -0.91 5.00
N THR A 19 -3.68 -0.09 4.28
CA THR A 19 -4.20 0.90 3.33
C THR A 19 -5.04 0.23 2.24
N LEU A 20 -4.59 -0.89 1.66
CA LEU A 20 -5.35 -1.62 0.64
C LEU A 20 -6.65 -2.23 1.20
N LEU A 21 -6.63 -2.74 2.43
CA LEU A 21 -7.82 -3.32 3.09
C LEU A 21 -8.82 -2.26 3.55
N ALA A 22 -8.39 -1.02 3.73
CA ALA A 22 -9.27 0.11 4.06
C ALA A 22 -10.12 0.56 2.86
N ILE A 23 -9.72 0.23 1.62
CA ILE A 23 -10.53 0.45 0.41
C ILE A 23 -11.77 -0.45 0.49
N LYS A 24 -12.96 0.11 0.24
CA LYS A 24 -14.20 -0.67 0.25
C LYS A 24 -14.27 -1.57 -0.99
N ALA A 25 -14.95 -2.70 -0.88
CA ALA A 25 -15.20 -3.56 -2.04
C ALA A 25 -16.07 -2.80 -3.08
N GLY A 26 -15.68 -2.87 -4.34
CA GLY A 26 -16.26 -2.09 -5.45
C GLY A 26 -15.70 -0.67 -5.61
N GLU A 27 -14.87 -0.20 -4.67
CA GLU A 27 -14.30 1.14 -4.71
C GLU A 27 -12.99 1.17 -5.50
N THR A 28 -12.77 2.29 -6.18
CA THR A 28 -11.54 2.61 -6.91
C THR A 28 -10.88 3.81 -6.26
N VAL A 29 -9.59 3.70 -5.97
CA VAL A 29 -8.78 4.76 -5.36
C VAL A 29 -7.51 4.98 -6.17
N MET A 30 -7.13 6.24 -6.33
CA MET A 30 -5.85 6.64 -6.90
C MET A 30 -4.81 6.76 -5.79
N ILE A 31 -3.69 6.05 -5.92
CA ILE A 31 -2.59 6.11 -4.95
C ILE A 31 -1.38 6.69 -5.66
N SER A 32 -0.86 7.81 -5.13
CA SER A 32 0.34 8.43 -5.67
C SER A 32 1.57 7.53 -5.45
N SER A 33 2.34 7.33 -6.52
CA SER A 33 3.60 6.58 -6.52
C SER A 33 4.68 7.26 -5.66
N LYS A 34 4.52 8.56 -5.36
CA LYS A 34 5.36 9.35 -4.44
C LYS A 34 5.16 8.95 -2.98
N ILE A 35 3.96 8.50 -2.62
CA ILE A 35 3.60 8.06 -1.26
C ILE A 35 3.91 6.57 -1.10
N ILE A 36 3.44 5.75 -2.04
CA ILE A 36 3.66 4.30 -2.05
C ILE A 36 4.23 3.91 -3.40
N LYS A 37 5.47 3.40 -3.41
CA LYS A 37 6.07 2.87 -4.63
C LYS A 37 5.20 1.77 -5.24
N THR A 38 4.97 1.84 -6.54
CA THR A 38 4.07 0.92 -7.23
C THR A 38 4.47 -0.54 -7.11
N SER A 39 5.77 -0.84 -7.13
CA SER A 39 6.30 -2.19 -6.91
C SER A 39 5.92 -2.76 -5.54
N SER A 40 5.91 -1.90 -4.52
CA SER A 40 5.51 -2.30 -3.15
C SER A 40 4.01 -2.53 -3.06
N LEU A 41 3.23 -1.74 -3.80
CA LEU A 41 1.78 -1.89 -3.90
C LEU A 41 1.40 -3.21 -4.59
N ARG A 42 2.01 -3.52 -5.75
CA ARG A 42 1.84 -4.81 -6.45
C ARG A 42 2.24 -6.00 -5.56
N ALA A 43 3.34 -5.89 -4.84
CA ALA A 43 3.78 -6.95 -3.92
C ALA A 43 2.78 -7.16 -2.78
N ALA A 44 2.22 -6.09 -2.21
CA ALA A 44 1.22 -6.18 -1.16
C ALA A 44 -0.11 -6.79 -1.67
N VAL A 45 -0.58 -6.36 -2.84
CA VAL A 45 -1.75 -6.96 -3.51
C VAL A 45 -1.56 -8.45 -3.71
N SER A 46 -0.45 -8.87 -4.32
CA SER A 46 -0.18 -10.30 -4.56
C SER A 46 -0.17 -11.13 -3.27
N ARG A 47 0.36 -10.58 -2.16
CA ARG A 47 0.33 -11.24 -0.84
C ARG A 47 -1.08 -11.37 -0.30
N LEU A 48 -1.91 -10.33 -0.41
CA LEU A 48 -3.30 -10.34 0.05
C LEU A 48 -4.17 -11.32 -0.75
N GLU A 49 -3.96 -11.39 -2.06
CA GLU A 49 -4.67 -12.31 -2.96
C GLU A 49 -4.29 -13.77 -2.69
N ARG A 50 -2.99 -14.07 -2.52
CA ARG A 50 -2.52 -15.41 -2.14
C ARG A 50 -3.08 -15.85 -0.80
N ALA A 51 -3.21 -14.93 0.14
CA ALA A 51 -3.83 -15.17 1.44
C ALA A 51 -5.38 -15.21 1.39
N LYS A 52 -5.99 -15.04 0.21
CA LYS A 52 -7.45 -14.99 0.00
C LYS A 52 -8.17 -13.95 0.87
N LYS A 53 -7.48 -12.85 1.23
CA LYS A 53 -8.04 -11.80 2.10
C LYS A 53 -8.85 -10.76 1.35
N ALA A 54 -8.44 -10.44 0.12
CA ALA A 54 -9.09 -9.48 -0.76
C ALA A 54 -8.58 -9.68 -2.20
N GLN A 55 -9.32 -9.16 -3.18
CA GLN A 55 -8.95 -9.18 -4.59
C GLN A 55 -8.86 -7.76 -5.16
N PHE A 56 -7.86 -7.49 -6.00
CA PHE A 56 -7.62 -6.14 -6.52
C PHE A 56 -7.35 -6.11 -8.02
N ILE A 57 -7.69 -5.00 -8.66
CA ILE A 57 -7.19 -4.62 -9.97
C ILE A 57 -6.26 -3.43 -9.76
N VAL A 58 -5.03 -3.53 -10.27
CA VAL A 58 -4.02 -2.47 -10.20
C VAL A 58 -3.64 -2.07 -11.61
N THR A 59 -3.80 -0.79 -11.95
CA THR A 59 -3.35 -0.26 -13.25
C THR A 59 -2.54 1.02 -13.09
N GLU A 60 -1.46 1.08 -13.87
CA GLU A 60 -0.58 2.24 -14.04
C GLU A 60 -0.83 2.90 -15.41
N GLN A 61 -1.66 2.28 -16.26
CA GLN A 61 -1.86 2.73 -17.64
C GLN A 61 -2.57 4.08 -17.65
N GLY A 62 -1.95 5.06 -18.32
CA GLY A 62 -2.48 6.43 -18.42
C GLY A 62 -2.12 7.32 -17.22
N PHE A 63 -1.37 6.83 -16.24
CA PHE A 63 -1.00 7.59 -15.04
C PHE A 63 0.53 7.68 -14.89
N VAL A 64 1.05 8.91 -14.77
CA VAL A 64 2.51 9.15 -14.68
C VAL A 64 3.02 8.98 -13.24
N ASP A 65 2.26 9.48 -12.26
CA ASP A 65 2.66 9.53 -10.84
C ASP A 65 1.65 8.85 -9.92
N GLU A 66 0.72 8.09 -10.49
CA GLU A 66 -0.39 7.49 -9.75
C GLU A 66 -0.63 6.05 -10.20
N VAL A 67 -1.26 5.31 -9.30
CA VAL A 67 -1.66 3.93 -9.52
C VAL A 67 -3.12 3.84 -9.15
N GLN A 68 -3.96 3.43 -10.11
CA GLN A 68 -5.36 3.17 -9.84
C GLN A 68 -5.49 1.77 -9.24
N VAL A 69 -6.14 1.69 -8.09
CA VAL A 69 -6.38 0.45 -7.37
C VAL A 69 -7.87 0.29 -7.16
N THR A 70 -8.43 -0.80 -7.67
CA THR A 70 -9.83 -1.16 -7.48
C THR A 70 -9.90 -2.41 -6.61
N ARG A 71 -10.70 -2.39 -5.55
CA ARG A 71 -10.95 -3.61 -4.76
C ARG A 71 -12.18 -4.31 -5.29
N LEU A 72 -12.06 -5.59 -5.64
CA LEU A 72 -13.14 -6.39 -6.18
C LEU A 72 -13.98 -7.07 -5.09
N LYS A 73 -13.33 -7.67 -4.09
CA LYS A 73 -13.93 -8.38 -2.95
C LYS A 73 -13.05 -8.16 -1.72
#